data_AF-A0A4R0H3D8-F1
#
_entry.id   AF-A0A4R0H3D8-F1
#
_cell.length_a   1.000
_cell.length_b   1.000
_cell.length_c   1.000
_cell.angle_alpha   90.00
_cell.angle_beta   90.00
_cell.angle_gamma   90.00
#
_symmetry.space_group_name_H-M   'P 1'
#
loop_
_entity.id
_entity.type
_entity.pdbx_description
1 polymer ?
#
loop_
_entity_poly.entity_id
_entity_poly.type
_entity_poly.pdbx_seq_one_letter_code
_entity_poly.pdbx_strand_id
1 'polypeptide(L)'
;MSRTLLVAPDRPGAYPSIGAAVLDAPDNAVVSIAPGVYREVIDLADRSVTLTADAGDVVIDATSAQTPVLRTAGGRLVLRDLTIRAGDAPAVELNGGALRAERCALSGRFGPVVLVTGPAEVSVSHCKVDGGEHGLVLEDCTAQVEHTKVSGVSADGVIIRLGAAVVLRDCEFTDCGRRGIYAYQYGRPTIESCEVSGTSEAGVLIAYDSTAMLSHTLIRDTAGPAVVFGRRCHGEVVSCRWENTAEPALDLAEPELVSVTAAVQVEPRATTDEPAAADVESLLAELDAMVGLAGVKDEVRSLIDEIQVNEWRRKAGLPVGSLSHHLVFAGGPGTGKTTVARIYGKLLAALGVLPKGQFSEVARRDLVGQYQGHTAEKTSVVFQDALGGVLFIDEAYALSRAGAENDSFGQEAIDALVKLMEDHRDEAAVIVAGYSHEMQQFLDANPGLASRFSKTIDFENYSPDELTLIVQRMVAANEYDLDARAAPILQQHFAAVSQAANFGNARDARRLFDRARKAQSQRLRRLDGMPGLSDLRTLQLADVAAAVS
;
A
#
# COMPACT_ATOMS: atom_id res chain seq x y z
N MET A 1 34.01 21.75 -26.66
CA MET A 1 34.32 20.30 -26.63
C MET A 1 33.96 19.82 -25.24
N SER A 2 33.10 18.81 -25.10
CA SER A 2 32.77 18.23 -23.79
C SER A 2 34.02 17.57 -23.22
N ARG A 3 34.42 17.97 -22.02
CA ARG A 3 35.56 17.37 -21.32
C ARG A 3 35.13 15.97 -20.84
N THR A 4 35.91 14.96 -21.18
CA THR A 4 35.67 13.59 -20.68
C THR A 4 36.51 13.35 -19.43
N LEU A 5 35.88 12.91 -18.35
CA LEU A 5 36.50 12.49 -17.11
C LEU A 5 36.34 10.98 -16.98
N LEU A 6 37.43 10.27 -16.66
CA LEU A 6 37.43 8.82 -16.49
C LEU A 6 37.34 8.47 -15.00
N VAL A 7 36.39 7.63 -14.62
CA VAL A 7 36.26 7.06 -13.28
C VAL A 7 36.71 5.60 -13.31
N ALA A 8 37.79 5.29 -12.60
CA ALA A 8 38.33 3.93 -12.50
C ALA A 8 39.20 3.85 -11.22
N PRO A 9 38.67 3.26 -10.12
CA PRO A 9 39.33 3.28 -8.81
C PRO A 9 40.78 2.78 -8.82
N ASP A 10 41.06 1.76 -9.62
CA ASP A 10 42.37 1.10 -9.68
C ASP A 10 43.30 1.66 -10.78
N ARG A 11 42.88 2.67 -11.53
CA ARG A 11 43.65 3.21 -12.67
C ARG A 11 44.35 4.53 -12.30
N PRO A 12 45.69 4.59 -12.35
CA PRO A 12 46.43 5.82 -12.13
C PRO A 12 45.98 6.94 -13.09
N GLY A 13 45.71 8.13 -12.56
CA GLY A 13 45.26 9.30 -13.32
C GLY A 13 43.77 9.36 -13.64
N ALA A 14 42.98 8.35 -13.23
CA ALA A 14 41.52 8.40 -13.23
C ALA A 14 40.97 8.90 -11.88
N TYR A 15 39.70 9.30 -11.88
CA TYR A 15 38.99 9.64 -10.64
C TYR A 15 38.69 8.36 -9.85
N PRO A 16 38.87 8.38 -8.51
CA PRO A 16 38.66 7.20 -7.68
C PRO A 16 37.18 6.89 -7.41
N SER A 17 36.28 7.84 -7.68
CA SER A 17 34.85 7.77 -7.36
C SER A 17 34.04 8.60 -8.36
N ILE A 18 32.76 8.26 -8.54
CA ILE A 18 31.88 9.02 -9.46
C ILE A 18 31.63 10.41 -8.89
N GLY A 19 31.37 10.52 -7.58
CA GLY A 19 31.16 11.79 -6.91
C GLY A 19 32.34 12.75 -7.07
N ALA A 20 33.57 12.25 -6.96
CA ALA A 20 34.78 13.05 -7.16
C ALA A 20 34.88 13.60 -8.60
N ALA A 21 34.57 12.79 -9.61
CA ALA A 21 34.56 13.24 -11.00
C ALA A 21 33.46 14.28 -11.25
N VAL A 22 32.28 14.08 -10.68
CA VAL A 22 31.14 15.01 -10.81
C VAL A 22 31.42 16.36 -10.14
N LEU A 23 32.10 16.39 -9.00
CA LEU A 23 32.48 17.63 -8.33
C LEU A 23 33.40 18.50 -9.18
N ASP A 24 34.38 17.88 -9.85
CA ASP A 24 35.34 18.52 -10.74
C ASP A 24 34.84 18.72 -12.19
N ALA A 25 33.69 18.13 -12.52
CA ALA A 25 33.12 18.18 -13.85
C ALA A 25 32.73 19.62 -14.23
N PRO A 26 33.27 20.17 -15.33
CA PRO A 26 32.70 21.38 -15.92
C PRO A 26 31.31 21.08 -16.49
N ASP A 27 30.51 22.12 -16.72
CA ASP A 27 29.22 21.95 -17.38
C ASP A 27 29.34 21.28 -18.75
N ASN A 28 28.41 20.37 -19.01
CA ASN A 28 28.34 19.49 -20.17
C ASN A 28 29.51 18.48 -20.28
N ALA A 29 30.18 18.16 -19.16
CA ALA A 29 31.17 17.11 -19.12
C ALA A 29 30.53 15.72 -19.29
N VAL A 30 31.34 14.79 -19.80
CA VAL A 30 31.03 13.36 -19.86
C VAL A 30 31.90 12.64 -18.84
N VAL A 31 31.27 11.97 -17.89
CA VAL A 31 31.91 11.08 -16.93
C VAL A 31 31.76 9.66 -17.47
N SER A 32 32.86 9.13 -17.98
CA SER A 32 32.98 7.74 -18.46
C SER A 32 33.40 6.86 -17.29
N ILE A 33 32.62 5.84 -16.98
CA ILE A 33 32.75 5.02 -15.78
C ILE A 33 33.16 3.60 -16.18
N ALA A 34 34.30 3.14 -15.64
CA ALA A 34 34.75 1.77 -15.84
C ALA A 34 33.83 0.75 -15.14
N PRO A 35 33.78 -0.52 -15.57
CA PRO A 35 32.95 -1.54 -14.93
C PRO A 35 33.26 -1.71 -13.45
N GLY A 36 32.21 -1.91 -12.66
CA GLY A 36 32.36 -2.07 -11.22
C GLY A 36 31.10 -1.72 -10.44
N VAL A 37 31.19 -1.92 -9.13
CA VAL A 37 30.14 -1.55 -8.16
C VAL A 37 30.61 -0.33 -7.38
N TYR A 38 29.88 0.77 -7.54
CA TYR A 38 30.15 2.06 -6.92
C TYR A 38 29.12 2.30 -5.82
N ARG A 39 29.58 2.27 -4.56
CA ARG A 39 28.73 2.49 -3.39
C ARG A 39 28.71 3.95 -2.97
N GLU A 40 28.01 4.76 -3.75
CA GLU A 40 28.01 6.21 -3.63
C GLU A 40 26.60 6.77 -3.86
N VAL A 41 26.36 7.97 -3.32
CA VAL A 41 25.22 8.82 -3.68
C VAL A 41 25.77 10.07 -4.38
N ILE A 42 25.04 10.58 -5.37
CA ILE A 42 25.51 11.68 -6.21
C ILE A 42 24.46 12.79 -6.22
N ASP A 43 24.89 13.96 -5.77
CA ASP A 43 24.11 15.18 -5.75
C ASP A 43 24.61 16.16 -6.82
N LEU A 44 23.67 16.67 -7.61
CA LEU A 44 23.89 17.64 -8.67
C LEU A 44 22.96 18.84 -8.43
N ALA A 45 23.53 20.04 -8.41
CA ALA A 45 22.75 21.27 -8.32
C ALA A 45 23.16 22.19 -9.47
N ASP A 46 22.20 22.57 -10.32
CA ASP A 46 22.34 23.50 -11.44
C ASP A 46 23.50 23.17 -12.41
N ARG A 47 23.77 21.88 -12.64
CA ARG A 47 24.85 21.41 -13.53
C ARG A 47 24.36 20.50 -14.63
N SER A 48 25.07 20.54 -15.75
CA SER A 48 24.83 19.62 -16.87
C SER A 48 25.91 18.54 -16.93
N VAL A 49 25.57 17.27 -16.72
CA VAL A 49 26.54 16.17 -16.70
C VAL A 49 25.96 14.93 -17.40
N THR A 50 26.82 14.24 -18.18
CA THR A 50 26.52 12.89 -18.70
C THR A 50 27.29 11.84 -17.91
N LEU A 51 26.60 10.87 -17.33
CA LEU A 51 27.17 9.67 -16.74
C LEU A 51 26.95 8.51 -17.70
N THR A 52 28.03 7.86 -18.13
CA THR A 52 27.97 6.76 -19.09
C THR A 52 28.92 5.64 -18.69
N ALA A 53 28.49 4.40 -18.85
CA ALA A 53 29.43 3.28 -18.79
C ALA A 53 30.40 3.34 -19.98
N ASP A 54 31.65 2.94 -19.76
CA ASP A 54 32.68 2.82 -20.80
C ASP A 54 32.50 1.51 -21.59
N ALA A 55 32.73 0.37 -20.93
CA ALA A 55 32.60 -0.97 -21.53
C ALA A 55 32.39 -2.06 -20.46
N GLY A 56 31.13 -2.46 -20.22
CA GLY A 56 30.74 -3.48 -19.24
C GLY A 56 29.82 -2.93 -18.16
N ASP A 57 29.45 -3.78 -17.20
CA ASP A 57 28.41 -3.45 -16.22
C ASP A 57 28.92 -2.45 -15.18
N VAL A 58 28.25 -1.29 -15.12
CA VAL A 58 28.43 -0.27 -14.08
C VAL A 58 27.21 -0.28 -13.17
N VAL A 59 27.43 -0.55 -11.89
CA VAL A 59 26.38 -0.56 -10.86
C VAL A 59 26.64 0.57 -9.86
N ILE A 60 25.72 1.52 -9.75
CA ILE A 60 25.67 2.50 -8.67
C ILE A 60 24.73 1.96 -7.60
N ASP A 61 25.26 1.56 -6.46
CA ASP A 61 24.53 0.86 -5.39
C ASP A 61 24.50 1.70 -4.12
N ALA A 62 23.35 2.29 -3.82
CA ALA A 62 23.09 2.97 -2.56
C ALA A 62 21.92 2.30 -1.80
N THR A 63 21.85 0.96 -1.82
CA THR A 63 20.79 0.19 -1.14
C THR A 63 20.74 0.38 0.38
N SER A 64 21.85 0.79 1.00
CA SER A 64 21.90 1.13 2.43
C SER A 64 21.67 2.62 2.72
N ALA A 65 21.53 3.46 1.69
CA ALA A 65 21.34 4.89 1.87
C ALA A 65 19.86 5.22 2.13
N GLN A 66 19.65 6.28 2.91
CA GLN A 66 18.33 6.84 3.24
C GLN A 66 18.02 8.09 2.39
N THR A 67 18.81 8.32 1.33
CA THR A 67 18.72 9.45 0.41
C THR A 67 18.76 8.93 -1.02
N PRO A 68 18.25 9.70 -2.00
CA PRO A 68 18.26 9.26 -3.38
C PRO A 68 19.67 8.90 -3.87
N VAL A 69 19.78 7.91 -4.76
CA VAL A 69 21.09 7.50 -5.33
C VAL A 69 21.64 8.61 -6.22
N LEU A 70 20.80 9.13 -7.11
CA LEU A 70 21.07 10.31 -7.92
C LEU A 70 20.03 11.38 -7.62
N ARG A 71 20.46 12.54 -7.15
CA ARG A 71 19.58 13.69 -6.95
C ARG A 71 20.06 14.88 -7.74
N THR A 72 19.12 15.53 -8.40
CA THR A 72 19.35 16.71 -9.22
C THR A 72 18.39 17.82 -8.80
N ALA A 73 18.90 19.03 -8.59
CA ALA A 73 18.11 20.24 -8.47
C ALA A 73 18.47 21.16 -9.64
N GLY A 74 17.61 21.25 -10.65
CA GLY A 74 17.91 21.95 -11.90
C GLY A 74 19.00 21.27 -12.76
N GLY A 75 19.46 21.97 -13.79
CA GLY A 75 20.50 21.47 -14.71
C GLY A 75 20.02 20.36 -15.65
N ARG A 76 20.97 19.55 -16.17
CA ARG A 76 20.68 18.43 -17.10
C ARG A 76 21.50 17.20 -16.74
N LEU A 77 20.82 16.10 -16.43
CA LEU A 77 21.44 14.81 -16.19
C LEU A 77 21.17 13.85 -17.35
N VAL A 78 22.23 13.28 -17.90
CA VAL A 78 22.14 12.21 -18.90
C VAL A 78 22.74 10.94 -18.32
N LEU A 79 21.97 9.85 -18.32
CA LEU A 79 22.37 8.51 -17.84
C LEU A 79 22.35 7.54 -19.03
N ARG A 80 23.45 6.81 -19.22
CA ARG A 80 23.58 5.83 -20.31
C ARG A 80 24.24 4.55 -19.85
N ASP A 81 23.58 3.42 -20.12
CA ASP A 81 24.15 2.09 -19.93
C ASP A 81 24.53 1.82 -18.46
N LEU A 82 23.71 2.29 -17.51
CA LEU A 82 23.95 2.20 -16.06
C LEU A 82 22.92 1.33 -15.35
N THR A 83 23.36 0.58 -14.34
CA THR A 83 22.48 -0.03 -13.34
C THR A 83 22.49 0.80 -12.06
N ILE A 84 21.32 1.17 -11.55
CA ILE A 84 21.15 1.95 -10.33
C ILE A 84 20.29 1.16 -9.35
N ARG A 85 20.81 0.94 -8.14
CA ARG A 85 20.13 0.20 -7.07
C ARG A 85 19.94 1.10 -5.86
N ALA A 86 18.68 1.38 -5.55
CA ALA A 86 18.28 2.18 -4.42
C ALA A 86 17.72 1.33 -3.29
N GLY A 87 17.79 1.86 -2.07
CA GLY A 87 17.17 1.29 -0.88
C GLY A 87 15.75 1.80 -0.71
N ASP A 88 15.54 2.57 0.35
CA ASP A 88 14.22 3.10 0.72
C ASP A 88 13.90 4.48 0.10
N ALA A 89 14.90 5.08 -0.54
CA ALA A 89 14.80 6.36 -1.24
C ALA A 89 14.88 6.15 -2.77
N PRO A 90 14.51 7.15 -3.59
CA PRO A 90 14.51 7.01 -5.05
C PRO A 90 15.87 6.65 -5.66
N ALA A 91 15.85 5.89 -6.76
CA ALA A 91 17.04 5.68 -7.57
C ALA A 91 17.44 6.98 -8.29
N VAL A 92 16.46 7.74 -8.77
CA VAL A 92 16.68 9.05 -9.37
C VAL A 92 15.62 10.03 -8.86
N GLU A 93 16.06 11.14 -8.29
CA GLU A 93 15.21 12.26 -7.88
C GLU A 93 15.58 13.52 -8.68
N LEU A 94 14.64 14.05 -9.44
CA LEU A 94 14.77 15.29 -10.21
C LEU A 94 13.84 16.35 -9.60
N ASN A 95 14.42 17.43 -9.10
CA ASN A 95 13.72 18.60 -8.60
C ASN A 95 13.93 19.74 -9.62
N GLY A 96 13.13 19.75 -10.68
CA GLY A 96 13.26 20.61 -11.86
C GLY A 96 14.48 20.31 -12.74
N GLY A 97 14.50 20.86 -13.97
CA GLY A 97 15.61 20.70 -14.92
C GLY A 97 15.33 19.64 -15.99
N ALA A 98 16.35 18.89 -16.42
CA ALA A 98 16.19 17.87 -17.45
C ALA A 98 16.86 16.53 -17.12
N LEU A 99 16.17 15.43 -17.40
CA LEU A 99 16.68 14.07 -17.27
C LEU A 99 16.58 13.34 -18.61
N ARG A 100 17.67 12.72 -19.06
CA ARG A 100 17.67 11.72 -20.13
C ARG A 100 18.27 10.41 -19.63
N ALA A 101 17.45 9.36 -19.50
CA ALA A 101 17.91 8.01 -19.17
C ALA A 101 17.76 7.11 -20.40
N GLU A 102 18.84 6.42 -20.77
CA GLU A 102 18.88 5.57 -21.97
C GLU A 102 19.61 4.27 -21.66
N ARG A 103 18.96 3.13 -21.91
CA ARG A 103 19.52 1.78 -21.62
C ARG A 103 19.96 1.61 -20.16
N CYS A 104 19.17 2.12 -19.22
CA CYS A 104 19.44 2.00 -17.78
C CYS A 104 18.55 0.95 -17.12
N ALA A 105 19.08 0.28 -16.10
CA ALA A 105 18.31 -0.57 -15.18
C ALA A 105 18.21 0.13 -13.82
N LEU A 106 17.02 0.61 -13.46
CA LEU A 106 16.75 1.35 -12.24
C LEU A 106 15.95 0.46 -11.29
N SER A 107 16.34 0.39 -10.03
CA SER A 107 15.63 -0.43 -9.05
C SER A 107 15.58 0.22 -7.67
N GLY A 108 14.51 -0.08 -6.93
CA GLY A 108 14.31 0.38 -5.55
C GLY A 108 13.68 -0.70 -4.68
N ARG A 109 13.71 -0.51 -3.35
CA ARG A 109 13.01 -1.39 -2.39
C ARG A 109 11.71 -0.78 -1.88
N PHE A 110 11.73 0.51 -1.60
CA PHE A 110 10.60 1.27 -1.06
C PHE A 110 10.52 2.65 -1.70
N GLY A 111 9.33 3.27 -1.72
CA GLY A 111 9.11 4.55 -2.39
C GLY A 111 9.21 4.50 -3.92
N PRO A 112 9.20 5.66 -4.60
CA PRO A 112 9.28 5.71 -6.07
C PRO A 112 10.70 5.45 -6.58
N VAL A 113 10.86 4.64 -7.63
CA VAL A 113 12.18 4.39 -8.23
C VAL A 113 12.70 5.63 -8.96
N VAL A 114 11.86 6.28 -9.75
CA VAL A 114 12.14 7.60 -10.32
C VAL A 114 11.11 8.59 -9.84
N LEU A 115 11.57 9.68 -9.22
CA LEU A 115 10.73 10.77 -8.74
C LEU A 115 11.13 12.05 -9.47
N VAL A 116 10.14 12.69 -10.11
CA VAL A 116 10.31 13.99 -10.76
C VAL A 116 9.33 14.96 -10.12
N THR A 117 9.85 16.03 -9.52
CA THR A 117 9.07 17.11 -8.93
C THR A 117 9.43 18.45 -9.57
N GLY A 118 8.40 19.26 -9.82
CA GLY A 118 8.53 20.60 -10.40
C GLY A 118 8.84 20.61 -11.90
N PRO A 119 8.93 21.81 -12.51
CA PRO A 119 9.05 22.00 -13.95
C PRO A 119 10.28 21.28 -14.53
N ALA A 120 10.04 20.20 -15.27
CA ALA A 120 11.10 19.38 -15.83
C ALA A 120 10.82 18.85 -17.24
N GLU A 121 11.90 18.53 -17.96
CA GLU A 121 11.91 17.80 -19.23
C GLU A 121 12.53 16.41 -19.03
N VAL A 122 11.77 15.36 -19.29
CA VAL A 122 12.19 13.98 -18.99
C VAL A 122 12.13 13.12 -20.25
N SER A 123 13.19 12.36 -20.51
CA SER A 123 13.24 11.36 -21.59
C SER A 123 13.79 10.05 -21.02
N VAL A 124 13.00 8.98 -21.07
CA VAL A 124 13.39 7.64 -20.62
C VAL A 124 13.21 6.69 -21.79
N SER A 125 14.27 6.00 -22.20
CA SER A 125 14.23 5.14 -23.39
C SER A 125 15.01 3.84 -23.19
N HIS A 126 14.44 2.72 -23.61
CA HIS A 126 15.07 1.40 -23.50
C HIS A 126 15.49 1.05 -22.06
N CYS A 127 14.74 1.50 -21.07
CA CYS A 127 15.08 1.30 -19.66
C CYS A 127 14.26 0.15 -19.05
N LYS A 128 14.79 -0.40 -17.95
CA LYS A 128 14.02 -1.26 -17.04
C LYS A 128 13.90 -0.57 -15.68
N VAL A 129 12.70 -0.49 -15.14
CA VAL A 129 12.40 -0.01 -13.79
C VAL A 129 11.81 -1.16 -13.00
N ASP A 130 12.39 -1.51 -11.85
CA ASP A 130 12.06 -2.73 -11.13
C ASP A 130 11.98 -2.53 -9.62
N GLY A 131 10.94 -3.04 -8.98
CA GLY A 131 10.76 -2.91 -7.53
C GLY A 131 10.28 -1.53 -7.08
N GLY A 132 10.29 -1.29 -5.77
CA GLY A 132 9.80 -0.06 -5.16
C GLY A 132 8.28 -0.04 -4.94
N GLU A 133 7.80 1.04 -4.35
CA GLU A 133 6.37 1.30 -4.20
C GLU A 133 5.76 1.75 -5.52
N HIS A 134 6.42 2.69 -6.20
CA HIS A 134 6.02 3.20 -7.51
C HIS A 134 7.19 3.11 -8.49
N GLY A 135 6.91 2.83 -9.76
CA GLY A 135 7.96 2.82 -10.78
C GLY A 135 8.44 4.24 -11.10
N LEU A 136 7.54 5.02 -11.73
CA LEU A 136 7.79 6.41 -12.12
C LEU A 136 6.75 7.32 -11.48
N VAL A 137 7.18 8.39 -10.80
CA VAL A 137 6.28 9.45 -10.33
C VAL A 137 6.68 10.76 -11.00
N LEU A 138 5.77 11.26 -11.83
CA LEU A 138 5.99 12.40 -12.72
C LEU A 138 5.03 13.53 -12.33
N GLU A 139 5.58 14.57 -11.70
CA GLU A 139 4.83 15.73 -11.23
C GLU A 139 5.28 17.00 -11.97
N ASP A 140 4.32 17.80 -12.46
CA ASP A 140 4.57 19.12 -13.09
C ASP A 140 5.68 19.11 -14.17
N CYS A 141 5.69 18.11 -15.05
CA CYS A 141 6.74 17.94 -16.05
C CYS A 141 6.21 17.59 -17.45
N THR A 142 7.10 17.70 -18.42
CA THR A 142 6.92 17.12 -19.76
C THR A 142 7.81 15.88 -19.88
N ALA A 143 7.23 14.74 -20.21
CA ALA A 143 7.99 13.49 -20.27
C ALA A 143 7.71 12.66 -21.52
N GLN A 144 8.74 12.02 -22.05
CA GLN A 144 8.66 10.98 -23.07
C GLN A 144 9.28 9.70 -22.52
N VAL A 145 8.48 8.64 -22.41
CA VAL A 145 8.92 7.33 -21.96
C VAL A 145 8.64 6.35 -23.08
N GLU A 146 9.71 5.80 -23.66
CA GLU A 146 9.64 4.93 -24.83
C GLU A 146 10.37 3.60 -24.55
N HIS A 147 9.86 2.48 -25.08
CA HIS A 147 10.53 1.16 -24.99
C HIS A 147 10.98 0.79 -23.57
N THR A 148 10.19 1.15 -22.56
CA THR A 148 10.57 1.01 -21.16
C THR A 148 9.65 0.03 -20.46
N LYS A 149 10.25 -0.88 -19.68
CA LYS A 149 9.52 -1.85 -18.86
C LYS A 149 9.53 -1.43 -17.40
N VAL A 150 8.36 -1.36 -16.79
CA VAL A 150 8.17 -1.18 -15.35
C VAL A 150 7.58 -2.46 -14.77
N SER A 151 8.24 -3.06 -13.78
CA SER A 151 7.80 -4.33 -13.21
C SER A 151 8.03 -4.48 -11.70
N GLY A 152 7.18 -5.29 -11.05
CA GLY A 152 7.40 -5.70 -9.66
C GLY A 152 7.27 -4.58 -8.63
N VAL A 153 6.46 -3.56 -8.93
CA VAL A 153 6.17 -2.44 -8.02
C VAL A 153 5.04 -2.82 -7.06
N SER A 154 5.10 -2.41 -5.79
CA SER A 154 4.07 -2.79 -4.81
C SER A 154 2.79 -1.96 -4.91
N ALA A 155 2.81 -0.81 -5.60
CA ALA A 155 1.65 0.00 -5.89
C ALA A 155 1.53 0.29 -7.40
N ASP A 156 1.78 1.52 -7.84
CA ASP A 156 1.47 1.97 -9.20
C ASP A 156 2.71 1.97 -10.12
N GLY A 157 2.55 1.47 -11.35
CA GLY A 157 3.64 1.45 -12.34
C GLY A 157 4.13 2.85 -12.69
N VAL A 158 3.23 3.72 -13.13
CA VAL A 158 3.50 5.15 -13.34
C VAL A 158 2.40 6.03 -12.79
N ILE A 159 2.80 7.10 -12.13
CA ILE A 159 1.94 8.17 -11.63
C ILE A 159 2.22 9.44 -12.41
N ILE A 160 1.15 10.07 -12.92
CA ILE A 160 1.21 11.31 -13.70
C ILE A 160 0.29 12.32 -13.01
N ARG A 161 0.87 13.38 -12.44
CA ARG A 161 0.08 14.34 -11.65
C ARG A 161 0.56 15.78 -11.72
N LEU A 162 -0.22 16.65 -11.08
CA LEU A 162 0.05 18.09 -10.98
C LEU A 162 0.28 18.72 -12.36
N GLY A 163 -0.59 18.40 -13.33
CA GLY A 163 -0.50 18.99 -14.67
C GLY A 163 0.53 18.36 -15.62
N ALA A 164 1.25 17.30 -15.20
CA ALA A 164 2.28 16.67 -16.02
C ALA A 164 1.72 16.16 -17.36
N ALA A 165 2.44 16.43 -18.45
CA ALA A 165 2.13 16.00 -19.81
C ALA A 165 3.13 14.93 -20.25
N VAL A 166 2.65 13.69 -20.38
CA VAL A 166 3.53 12.52 -20.50
C VAL A 166 3.12 11.68 -21.70
N VAL A 167 4.09 11.35 -22.54
CA VAL A 167 3.92 10.40 -23.65
C VAL A 167 4.54 9.07 -23.22
N LEU A 168 3.74 8.02 -23.22
CA LEU A 168 4.15 6.63 -23.01
C LEU A 168 4.00 5.91 -24.35
N ARG A 169 5.09 5.36 -24.89
CA ARG A 169 5.07 4.65 -26.17
C ARG A 169 5.83 3.34 -26.10
N ASP A 170 5.24 2.25 -26.59
CA ASP A 170 5.90 0.93 -26.63
C ASP A 170 6.43 0.51 -25.24
N CYS A 171 5.69 0.86 -24.19
CA CYS A 171 6.05 0.59 -22.80
C CYS A 171 5.26 -0.59 -22.24
N GLU A 172 5.88 -1.32 -21.31
CA GLU A 172 5.27 -2.44 -20.60
C GLU A 172 5.15 -2.12 -19.10
N PHE A 173 3.96 -2.26 -18.54
CA PHE A 173 3.69 -2.14 -17.11
C PHE A 173 3.15 -3.48 -16.61
N THR A 174 3.99 -4.29 -15.95
CA THR A 174 3.66 -5.68 -15.60
C THR A 174 3.83 -5.93 -14.11
N ASP A 175 2.96 -6.74 -13.49
CA ASP A 175 3.05 -7.08 -12.06
C ASP A 175 3.04 -5.83 -11.16
N CYS A 176 2.09 -4.92 -11.40
CA CYS A 176 1.92 -3.71 -10.59
C CYS A 176 0.93 -3.99 -9.46
N GLY A 177 1.35 -3.82 -8.21
CA GLY A 177 0.55 -4.16 -7.04
C GLY A 177 -0.77 -3.39 -6.90
N ARG A 178 -0.99 -2.30 -7.64
CA ARG A 178 -2.25 -1.56 -7.78
C ARG A 178 -2.60 -1.34 -9.25
N ARG A 179 -2.26 -0.19 -9.84
CA ARG A 179 -2.58 0.18 -11.23
C ARG A 179 -1.31 0.18 -12.10
N GLY A 180 -1.46 -0.07 -13.39
CA GLY A 180 -0.34 0.09 -14.32
C GLY A 180 -0.02 1.57 -14.54
N ILE A 181 -1.03 2.34 -14.94
CA ILE A 181 -0.92 3.77 -15.23
C ILE A 181 -1.99 4.53 -14.43
N TYR A 182 -1.57 5.49 -13.61
CA TYR A 182 -2.46 6.32 -12.83
C TYR A 182 -2.22 7.80 -13.12
N ALA A 183 -3.20 8.48 -13.70
CA ALA A 183 -3.17 9.91 -13.94
C ALA A 183 -4.21 10.62 -13.05
N TYR A 184 -3.76 11.59 -12.27
CA TYR A 184 -4.65 12.37 -11.39
C TYR A 184 -4.15 13.79 -11.17
N GLN A 185 -5.00 14.69 -10.67
CA GLN A 185 -4.67 16.12 -10.48
C GLN A 185 -4.19 16.76 -11.79
N TYR A 186 -5.07 16.78 -12.79
CA TYR A 186 -4.83 17.41 -14.10
C TYR A 186 -3.74 16.75 -14.96
N GLY A 187 -3.44 15.47 -14.73
CA GLY A 187 -2.48 14.72 -15.52
C GLY A 187 -2.91 14.58 -16.98
N ARG A 188 -1.94 14.57 -17.90
CA ARG A 188 -2.16 14.52 -19.36
C ARG A 188 -1.37 13.40 -20.04
N PRO A 189 -1.70 12.13 -19.79
CA PRO A 189 -1.06 11.01 -20.47
C PRO A 189 -1.51 10.87 -21.94
N THR A 190 -0.54 10.62 -22.82
CA THR A 190 -0.76 10.00 -24.14
C THR A 190 -0.14 8.61 -24.08
N ILE A 191 -0.94 7.57 -24.26
CA ILE A 191 -0.57 6.17 -24.08
C ILE A 191 -0.74 5.48 -25.43
N GLU A 192 0.37 5.11 -26.07
CA GLU A 192 0.39 4.59 -27.43
C GLU A 192 1.14 3.25 -27.49
N SER A 193 0.51 2.21 -28.02
CA SER A 193 1.15 0.89 -28.20
C SER A 193 1.76 0.31 -26.92
N CYS A 194 1.14 0.58 -25.77
CA CYS A 194 1.59 0.07 -24.48
C CYS A 194 0.93 -1.27 -24.13
N GLU A 195 1.58 -2.02 -23.24
CA GLU A 195 1.00 -3.17 -22.58
C GLU A 195 0.89 -2.92 -21.07
N VAL A 196 -0.28 -3.20 -20.50
CA VAL A 196 -0.49 -3.22 -19.04
C VAL A 196 -0.99 -4.60 -18.63
N SER A 197 -0.34 -5.24 -17.66
CA SER A 197 -0.78 -6.54 -17.16
C SER A 197 -0.46 -6.84 -15.70
N GLY A 198 -1.21 -7.75 -15.10
CA GLY A 198 -0.98 -8.22 -13.73
C GLY A 198 -1.20 -7.12 -12.69
N THR A 199 -2.38 -6.50 -12.71
CA THR A 199 -2.72 -5.39 -11.80
C THR A 199 -3.85 -5.77 -10.84
N SER A 200 -3.75 -5.36 -9.57
CA SER A 200 -4.79 -5.67 -8.56
C SER A 200 -5.98 -4.69 -8.60
N GLU A 201 -5.83 -3.56 -9.29
CA GLU A 201 -6.90 -2.61 -9.58
C GLU A 201 -7.05 -2.45 -11.10
N ALA A 202 -7.45 -1.26 -11.55
CA ALA A 202 -7.57 -0.96 -12.97
C ALA A 202 -6.21 -0.95 -13.67
N GLY A 203 -6.19 -1.33 -14.95
CA GLY A 203 -4.99 -1.21 -15.77
C GLY A 203 -4.56 0.25 -15.92
N VAL A 204 -5.51 1.09 -16.37
CA VAL A 204 -5.35 2.54 -16.48
C VAL A 204 -6.47 3.26 -15.70
N LEU A 205 -6.10 4.18 -14.82
CA LEU A 205 -7.06 5.04 -14.10
C LEU A 205 -6.75 6.51 -14.35
N ILE A 206 -7.77 7.23 -14.82
CA ILE A 206 -7.75 8.68 -15.06
C ILE A 206 -8.71 9.33 -14.07
N ALA A 207 -8.22 10.22 -13.21
CA ALA A 207 -8.99 10.82 -12.13
C ALA A 207 -8.73 12.34 -11.98
N TYR A 208 -9.58 13.04 -11.23
CA TYR A 208 -9.40 14.44 -10.83
C TYR A 208 -9.01 15.39 -11.98
N ASP A 209 -9.95 15.60 -12.90
CA ASP A 209 -9.85 16.59 -13.99
C ASP A 209 -8.67 16.34 -14.94
N SER A 210 -8.26 15.08 -15.07
CA SER A 210 -7.20 14.64 -15.97
C SER A 210 -7.73 14.37 -17.38
N THR A 211 -6.86 14.45 -18.37
CA THR A 211 -7.22 14.21 -19.78
C THR A 211 -6.28 13.18 -20.38
N ALA A 212 -6.81 12.09 -20.93
CA ALA A 212 -6.00 11.00 -21.43
C ALA A 212 -6.31 10.64 -22.89
N MET A 213 -5.27 10.29 -23.65
CA MET A 213 -5.40 9.69 -24.97
C MET A 213 -4.80 8.29 -24.92
N LEU A 214 -5.58 7.28 -25.32
CA LEU A 214 -5.16 5.88 -25.36
C LEU A 214 -5.32 5.36 -26.78
N SER A 215 -4.24 4.83 -27.37
CA SER A 215 -4.29 4.21 -28.69
C SER A 215 -3.47 2.94 -28.77
N HIS A 216 -4.01 1.91 -29.43
CA HIS A 216 -3.30 0.65 -29.69
C HIS A 216 -2.76 -0.06 -28.43
N THR A 217 -3.38 0.17 -27.27
CA THR A 217 -2.91 -0.35 -25.99
C THR A 217 -3.56 -1.69 -25.68
N LEU A 218 -2.75 -2.66 -25.27
CA LEU A 218 -3.18 -3.96 -24.74
C LEU A 218 -3.27 -3.87 -23.21
N ILE A 219 -4.41 -4.21 -22.63
CA ILE A 219 -4.58 -4.30 -21.18
C ILE A 219 -5.11 -5.68 -20.84
N ARG A 220 -4.42 -6.41 -19.98
CA ARG A 220 -4.84 -7.76 -19.63
C ARG A 220 -4.59 -8.16 -18.20
N ASP A 221 -5.26 -9.21 -17.74
CA ASP A 221 -5.01 -9.81 -16.42
C ASP A 221 -5.10 -8.77 -15.29
N THR A 222 -6.17 -7.97 -15.31
CA THR A 222 -6.43 -6.92 -14.32
C THR A 222 -7.59 -7.33 -13.42
N ALA A 223 -7.45 -7.18 -12.11
CA ALA A 223 -8.53 -7.48 -11.17
C ALA A 223 -9.63 -6.41 -11.17
N GLY A 224 -9.35 -5.18 -11.62
CA GLY A 224 -10.34 -4.14 -11.91
C GLY A 224 -10.60 -3.94 -13.41
N PRO A 225 -11.37 -2.90 -13.80
CA PRO A 225 -11.59 -2.53 -15.20
C PRO A 225 -10.27 -2.32 -15.95
N ALA A 226 -10.26 -2.55 -17.26
CA ALA A 226 -9.10 -2.25 -18.09
C ALA A 226 -8.76 -0.76 -18.01
N VAL A 227 -9.77 0.10 -18.19
CA VAL A 227 -9.65 1.56 -18.16
C VAL A 227 -10.79 2.16 -17.34
N VAL A 228 -10.45 3.12 -16.49
CA VAL A 228 -11.41 3.89 -15.69
C VAL A 228 -11.21 5.38 -15.93
N PHE A 229 -12.29 6.09 -16.27
CA PHE A 229 -12.35 7.55 -16.25
C PHE A 229 -13.27 8.02 -15.14
N GLY A 230 -12.69 8.69 -14.13
CA GLY A 230 -13.42 9.33 -13.05
C GLY A 230 -14.18 10.58 -13.51
N ARG A 231 -14.93 11.20 -12.60
CA ARG A 231 -15.73 12.40 -12.89
C ARG A 231 -14.86 13.54 -13.41
N ARG A 232 -15.41 14.35 -14.33
CA ARG A 232 -14.75 15.49 -14.98
C ARG A 232 -13.45 15.15 -15.71
N CYS A 233 -13.23 13.87 -16.05
CA CYS A 233 -12.08 13.45 -16.83
C CYS A 233 -12.46 13.36 -18.31
N HIS A 234 -11.56 13.79 -19.17
CA HIS A 234 -11.77 13.78 -20.62
C HIS A 234 -10.85 12.77 -21.28
N GLY A 235 -11.23 12.27 -22.45
CA GLY A 235 -10.28 11.47 -23.21
C GLY A 235 -10.75 10.90 -24.53
N GLU A 236 -9.82 10.20 -25.14
CA GLU A 236 -10.06 9.43 -26.35
C GLU A 236 -9.44 8.03 -26.19
N VAL A 237 -10.20 7.00 -26.57
CA VAL A 237 -9.76 5.60 -26.56
C VAL A 237 -9.93 5.04 -27.97
N VAL A 238 -8.82 4.63 -28.58
CA VAL A 238 -8.76 4.22 -29.98
C VAL A 238 -8.08 2.87 -30.16
N SER A 239 -8.74 1.91 -30.81
CA SER A 239 -8.11 0.64 -31.22
C SER A 239 -7.38 -0.12 -30.10
N CYS A 240 -7.90 -0.07 -28.87
CA CYS A 240 -7.36 -0.81 -27.73
C CYS A 240 -7.89 -2.25 -27.69
N ARG A 241 -7.11 -3.17 -27.11
CA ARG A 241 -7.51 -4.57 -26.89
C ARG A 241 -7.44 -4.86 -25.40
N TRP A 242 -8.51 -5.42 -24.85
CA TRP A 242 -8.59 -5.74 -23.42
C TRP A 242 -8.98 -7.20 -23.23
N GLU A 243 -8.25 -7.91 -22.38
CA GLU A 243 -8.38 -9.36 -22.18
C GLU A 243 -8.39 -9.68 -20.69
N ASN A 244 -9.29 -10.53 -20.20
CA ASN A 244 -9.26 -10.98 -18.80
C ASN A 244 -9.23 -9.82 -17.77
N THR A 245 -10.08 -8.81 -17.98
CA THR A 245 -10.26 -7.68 -17.05
C THR A 245 -11.61 -7.80 -16.32
N ALA A 246 -11.83 -7.03 -15.25
CA ALA A 246 -13.16 -6.97 -14.63
C ALA A 246 -14.19 -6.34 -15.56
N GLU A 247 -15.47 -6.63 -15.32
CA GLU A 247 -16.60 -6.01 -16.01
C GLU A 247 -17.19 -4.86 -15.19
N PRO A 248 -17.48 -3.69 -15.81
CA PRO A 248 -17.21 -3.36 -17.21
C PRO A 248 -15.71 -3.15 -17.45
N ALA A 249 -15.21 -3.54 -18.63
CA ALA A 249 -13.79 -3.35 -18.99
C ALA A 249 -13.43 -1.86 -19.16
N LEU A 250 -14.39 -1.04 -19.59
CA LEU A 250 -14.28 0.42 -19.61
C LEU A 250 -15.33 0.99 -18.65
N ASP A 251 -14.85 1.61 -17.58
CA ASP A 251 -15.70 2.29 -16.62
C ASP A 251 -15.60 3.81 -16.83
N LEU A 252 -16.74 4.44 -17.11
CA LEU A 252 -16.84 5.87 -17.42
C LEU A 252 -17.84 6.50 -16.45
N ALA A 253 -17.35 7.37 -15.58
CA ALA A 253 -18.23 8.14 -14.71
C ALA A 253 -19.13 9.13 -15.49
N GLU A 254 -18.59 9.73 -16.56
CA GLU A 254 -19.26 10.73 -17.42
C GLU A 254 -18.99 10.40 -18.91
N PRO A 255 -19.76 9.49 -19.53
CA PRO A 255 -19.46 8.96 -20.86
C PRO A 255 -19.38 10.00 -21.99
N GLU A 256 -20.09 11.13 -21.88
CA GLU A 256 -20.09 12.22 -22.86
C GLU A 256 -18.73 12.95 -22.96
N LEU A 257 -17.86 12.79 -21.96
CA LEU A 257 -16.55 13.41 -21.92
C LEU A 257 -15.44 12.55 -22.57
N VAL A 258 -15.76 11.30 -22.90
CA VAL A 258 -14.81 10.33 -23.44
C VAL A 258 -15.30 9.82 -24.78
N SER A 259 -14.48 10.01 -25.81
CA SER A 259 -14.74 9.45 -27.13
C SER A 259 -14.08 8.08 -27.27
N VAL A 260 -14.83 7.09 -27.76
CA VAL A 260 -14.32 5.75 -28.05
C VAL A 260 -14.49 5.49 -29.53
N THR A 261 -13.39 5.33 -30.26
CA THR A 261 -13.38 5.17 -31.72
C THR A 261 -12.61 3.93 -32.17
N ALA A 262 -13.03 3.32 -33.28
CA ALA A 262 -12.58 2.00 -33.75
C ALA A 262 -12.92 0.84 -32.79
N ALA A 263 -12.93 -0.39 -33.31
CA ALA A 263 -13.39 -1.56 -32.55
C ALA A 263 -12.43 -1.86 -31.39
N VAL A 264 -12.82 -1.48 -30.17
CA VAL A 264 -12.22 -1.99 -28.95
C VAL A 264 -12.58 -3.46 -28.85
N GLN A 265 -11.56 -4.33 -28.84
CA GLN A 265 -11.78 -5.77 -28.70
C GLN A 265 -11.69 -6.13 -27.23
N VAL A 266 -12.84 -6.45 -26.65
CA VAL A 266 -12.93 -6.96 -25.28
C VAL A 266 -13.12 -8.46 -25.39
N GLU A 267 -12.08 -9.23 -25.06
CA GLU A 267 -12.24 -10.67 -24.87
C GLU A 267 -12.73 -10.90 -23.44
N PRO A 268 -13.94 -11.49 -23.27
CA PRO A 268 -14.49 -11.70 -21.95
C PRO A 268 -13.52 -12.55 -21.14
N ARG A 269 -13.32 -12.15 -19.88
CA ARG A 269 -12.72 -13.02 -18.89
C ARG A 269 -13.45 -14.36 -18.99
N ALA A 270 -12.71 -15.45 -19.20
CA ALA A 270 -13.30 -16.78 -19.08
C ALA A 270 -14.01 -16.80 -17.73
N THR A 271 -15.33 -16.87 -17.77
CA THR A 271 -16.20 -16.78 -16.61
C THR A 271 -15.88 -17.96 -15.70
N THR A 272 -14.92 -17.79 -14.81
CA THR A 272 -14.94 -18.43 -13.50
C THR A 272 -15.83 -17.55 -12.64
N ASP A 273 -17.11 -17.51 -13.01
CA ASP A 273 -18.15 -16.84 -12.23
C ASP A 273 -18.71 -17.85 -11.23
N GLU A 274 -17.85 -18.18 -10.27
CA GLU A 274 -18.20 -18.49 -8.90
C GLU A 274 -17.26 -17.60 -8.07
N PRO A 275 -17.68 -17.00 -6.93
CA PRO A 275 -16.67 -16.64 -5.93
C PRO A 275 -15.86 -17.92 -5.77
N ALA A 276 -14.54 -17.89 -5.99
CA ALA A 276 -13.78 -19.11 -5.83
C ALA A 276 -14.11 -19.60 -4.43
N ALA A 277 -14.92 -20.66 -4.30
CA ALA A 277 -15.39 -21.09 -2.98
C ALA A 277 -14.18 -21.34 -2.09
N ALA A 278 -13.06 -21.72 -2.72
CA ALA A 278 -11.71 -21.77 -2.20
C ALA A 278 -11.19 -20.47 -1.54
N ASP A 279 -11.44 -19.28 -2.10
CA ASP A 279 -10.99 -18.00 -1.52
C ASP A 279 -11.79 -17.63 -0.27
N VAL A 280 -13.11 -17.79 -0.31
CA VAL A 280 -13.97 -17.57 0.88
C VAL A 280 -13.63 -18.59 1.96
N GLU A 281 -13.51 -19.87 1.60
CA GLU A 281 -13.16 -20.95 2.52
C GLU A 281 -11.76 -20.76 3.11
N SER A 282 -10.78 -20.30 2.33
CA SER A 282 -9.45 -19.97 2.82
C SER A 282 -9.46 -18.79 3.81
N LEU A 283 -10.24 -17.75 3.55
CA LEU A 283 -10.37 -16.61 4.46
C LEU A 283 -11.11 -16.98 5.75
N LEU A 284 -12.12 -17.85 5.65
CA LEU A 284 -12.78 -18.43 6.81
C LEU A 284 -11.82 -19.32 7.61
N ALA A 285 -10.95 -20.09 6.93
CA ALA A 285 -9.91 -20.87 7.58
C ALA A 285 -8.85 -19.97 8.26
N GLU A 286 -8.50 -18.83 7.66
CA GLU A 286 -7.63 -17.82 8.29
C GLU A 286 -8.26 -17.25 9.56
N LEU A 287 -9.57 -16.92 9.50
CA LEU A 287 -10.33 -16.48 10.67
C LEU A 287 -10.38 -17.58 11.75
N ASP A 288 -10.63 -18.83 11.36
CA ASP A 288 -10.67 -19.98 12.27
C ASP A 288 -9.35 -20.29 12.92
N ALA A 289 -8.26 -20.09 12.17
CA ALA A 289 -6.93 -20.22 12.70
C ALA A 289 -6.69 -19.22 13.84
N MET A 290 -7.31 -18.04 13.87
CA MET A 290 -7.13 -17.10 14.99
C MET A 290 -7.46 -17.75 16.34
N VAL A 291 -6.65 -17.50 17.36
CA VAL A 291 -6.88 -18.07 18.70
C VAL A 291 -8.14 -17.44 19.29
N GLY A 292 -9.00 -18.25 19.92
CA GLY A 292 -10.20 -17.79 20.60
C GLY A 292 -11.24 -17.17 19.67
N LEU A 293 -11.91 -16.11 20.15
CA LEU A 293 -12.87 -15.29 19.41
C LEU A 293 -14.12 -16.04 18.89
N ALA A 294 -14.62 -17.04 19.64
CA ALA A 294 -15.76 -17.86 19.21
C ALA A 294 -16.98 -17.01 18.80
N GLY A 295 -17.40 -16.06 19.64
CA GLY A 295 -18.53 -15.18 19.33
C GLY A 295 -18.30 -14.32 18.08
N VAL A 296 -17.10 -13.78 17.89
CA VAL A 296 -16.74 -13.00 16.69
C VAL A 296 -16.77 -13.87 15.44
N LYS A 297 -16.24 -15.09 15.51
CA LYS A 297 -16.23 -16.05 14.40
C LYS A 297 -17.65 -16.42 13.98
N ASP A 298 -18.52 -16.68 14.96
CA ASP A 298 -19.91 -17.03 14.70
C ASP A 298 -20.68 -15.86 14.09
N GLU A 299 -20.45 -14.63 14.56
CA GLU A 299 -21.10 -13.44 14.01
C GLU A 299 -20.64 -13.13 12.57
N VAL A 300 -19.34 -13.28 12.28
CA VAL A 300 -18.82 -13.11 10.92
C VAL A 300 -19.39 -14.17 9.98
N ARG A 301 -19.52 -15.43 10.42
CA ARG A 301 -20.18 -16.48 9.62
C ARG A 301 -21.65 -16.18 9.36
N SER A 302 -22.38 -15.78 10.40
CA SER A 302 -23.80 -15.38 10.28
C SER A 302 -23.98 -14.26 9.24
N LEU A 303 -23.08 -13.27 9.24
CA LEU A 303 -23.06 -12.21 8.23
C LEU A 303 -22.80 -12.74 6.81
N ILE A 304 -21.86 -13.67 6.64
CA ILE A 304 -21.57 -14.28 5.34
C ILE A 304 -22.78 -15.08 4.84
N ASP A 305 -23.39 -15.89 5.70
CA ASP A 305 -24.57 -16.67 5.37
C ASP A 305 -25.72 -15.75 4.93
N GLU A 306 -25.94 -14.64 5.64
CA GLU A 306 -26.94 -13.63 5.31
C GLU A 306 -26.67 -12.98 3.95
N ILE A 307 -25.41 -12.63 3.65
CA ILE A 307 -24.98 -12.08 2.37
C ILE A 307 -25.24 -13.08 1.22
N GLN A 308 -24.84 -14.34 1.39
CA GLN A 308 -25.01 -15.38 0.37
C GLN A 308 -26.48 -15.69 0.09
N VAL A 309 -27.31 -15.79 1.13
CA VAL A 309 -28.76 -16.00 0.98
C VAL A 309 -29.40 -14.84 0.24
N ASN A 310 -29.03 -13.59 0.56
CA ASN A 310 -29.53 -12.42 -0.15
C ASN A 310 -29.08 -12.41 -1.61
N GLU A 311 -27.86 -12.84 -1.90
CA GLU A 311 -27.39 -12.96 -3.28
C GLU A 311 -28.20 -14.01 -4.08
N TRP A 312 -28.50 -15.17 -3.50
CA TRP A 312 -29.39 -16.16 -4.12
C TRP A 312 -30.80 -15.63 -4.35
N ARG A 313 -31.35 -14.88 -3.39
CA ARG A 313 -32.66 -14.22 -3.54
C ARG A 313 -32.65 -13.22 -4.69
N ARG A 314 -31.61 -12.40 -4.80
CA ARG A 314 -31.42 -11.43 -5.88
C ARG A 314 -31.36 -12.11 -7.25
N LYS A 315 -30.56 -13.19 -7.37
CA LYS A 315 -30.48 -14.03 -8.58
C LYS A 315 -31.82 -14.68 -8.95
N ALA A 316 -32.64 -15.01 -7.96
CA ALA A 316 -34.00 -15.54 -8.16
C ALA A 316 -35.06 -14.45 -8.44
N GLY A 317 -34.67 -13.17 -8.54
CA GLY A 317 -35.59 -12.05 -8.74
C GLY A 317 -36.49 -11.73 -7.54
N LEU A 318 -36.14 -12.24 -6.35
CA LEU A 318 -36.87 -11.98 -5.11
C LEU A 318 -36.40 -10.65 -4.49
N PRO A 319 -37.31 -9.90 -3.84
CA PRO A 319 -36.91 -8.72 -3.11
C PRO A 319 -35.98 -9.10 -1.95
N VAL A 320 -34.90 -8.35 -1.84
CA VAL A 320 -33.96 -8.35 -0.73
C VAL A 320 -34.04 -7.01 -0.01
N GLY A 321 -33.98 -7.06 1.32
CA GLY A 321 -33.86 -5.85 2.12
C GLY A 321 -32.50 -5.19 1.88
N SER A 322 -32.41 -3.92 2.27
CA SER A 322 -31.16 -3.18 2.23
C SER A 322 -30.28 -3.65 3.39
N LEU A 323 -29.19 -4.37 3.12
CA LEU A 323 -28.22 -4.75 4.16
C LEU A 323 -27.29 -3.56 4.42
N SER A 324 -26.99 -3.27 5.69
CA SER A 324 -25.89 -2.37 6.04
C SER A 324 -24.67 -3.23 6.33
N HIS A 325 -23.55 -2.92 5.66
CA HIS A 325 -22.27 -3.59 5.87
C HIS A 325 -21.40 -2.91 6.93
N HIS A 326 -21.93 -1.86 7.57
CA HIS A 326 -21.22 -1.11 8.61
C HIS A 326 -21.33 -1.81 9.96
N LEU A 327 -20.20 -1.95 10.66
CA LEU A 327 -20.10 -2.70 11.92
C LEU A 327 -19.49 -1.86 13.05
N VAL A 328 -19.85 -2.20 14.28
CA VAL A 328 -19.20 -1.67 15.48
C VAL A 328 -18.35 -2.78 16.10
N PHE A 329 -17.06 -2.56 16.29
CA PHE A 329 -16.15 -3.50 16.95
C PHE A 329 -15.85 -3.01 18.37
N ALA A 330 -16.47 -3.65 19.35
CA ALA A 330 -16.39 -3.26 20.76
C ALA A 330 -15.50 -4.23 21.54
N GLY A 331 -14.44 -3.75 22.21
CA GLY A 331 -13.66 -4.60 23.10
C GLY A 331 -12.30 -4.04 23.48
N GLY A 332 -11.60 -4.72 24.39
CA GLY A 332 -10.30 -4.28 24.91
C GLY A 332 -9.18 -4.20 23.87
N PRO A 333 -8.05 -3.53 24.16
CA PRO A 333 -6.90 -3.49 23.28
C PRO A 333 -6.32 -4.89 23.11
N GLY A 334 -5.81 -5.19 21.90
CA GLY A 334 -5.15 -6.45 21.62
C GLY A 334 -6.08 -7.67 21.52
N THR A 335 -7.39 -7.49 21.36
CA THR A 335 -8.36 -8.58 21.16
C THR A 335 -8.47 -9.05 19.70
N GLY A 336 -7.88 -8.34 18.73
CA GLY A 336 -7.86 -8.75 17.33
C GLY A 336 -8.78 -7.99 16.38
N LYS A 337 -9.42 -6.91 16.83
CA LYS A 337 -10.32 -6.03 16.04
C LYS A 337 -9.79 -5.70 14.65
N THR A 338 -8.59 -5.11 14.56
CA THR A 338 -7.97 -4.70 13.29
C THR A 338 -7.70 -5.89 12.37
N THR A 339 -7.30 -7.03 12.93
CA THR A 339 -7.04 -8.25 12.15
C THR A 339 -8.33 -8.82 11.55
N VAL A 340 -9.39 -8.93 12.35
CA VAL A 340 -10.70 -9.41 11.89
C VAL A 340 -11.30 -8.44 10.87
N ALA A 341 -11.17 -7.13 11.07
CA ALA A 341 -11.68 -6.13 10.12
C ALA A 341 -11.04 -6.27 8.72
N ARG A 342 -9.74 -6.58 8.68
CA ARG A 342 -9.03 -6.84 7.42
C ARG A 342 -9.52 -8.10 6.73
N ILE A 343 -9.74 -9.18 7.48
CA ILE A 343 -10.29 -10.44 6.93
C ILE A 343 -11.72 -10.21 6.43
N TYR A 344 -12.54 -9.47 7.19
CA TYR A 344 -13.90 -9.13 6.80
C TYR A 344 -13.95 -8.34 5.48
N GLY A 345 -13.07 -7.35 5.29
CA GLY A 345 -12.97 -6.64 4.02
C GLY A 345 -12.64 -7.54 2.83
N LYS A 346 -11.69 -8.47 3.00
CA LYS A 346 -11.38 -9.48 1.98
C LYS A 346 -12.56 -10.41 1.71
N LEU A 347 -13.31 -10.81 2.74
CA LEU A 347 -14.50 -11.64 2.60
C LEU A 347 -15.60 -10.92 1.81
N LEU A 348 -15.87 -9.64 2.09
CA LEU A 348 -16.84 -8.85 1.34
C LEU A 348 -16.45 -8.75 -0.15
N ALA A 349 -15.16 -8.59 -0.43
CA ALA A 349 -14.64 -8.59 -1.80
C ALA A 349 -14.83 -9.95 -2.49
N ALA A 350 -14.43 -11.03 -1.82
CA ALA A 350 -14.55 -12.38 -2.33
C ALA A 350 -16.01 -12.80 -2.58
N LEU A 351 -16.95 -12.26 -1.80
CA LEU A 351 -18.40 -12.47 -1.96
C LEU A 351 -19.04 -11.54 -2.99
N GLY A 352 -18.26 -10.64 -3.62
CA GLY A 352 -18.77 -9.67 -4.60
C GLY A 352 -19.65 -8.57 -4.01
N VAL A 353 -19.61 -8.37 -2.68
CA VAL A 353 -20.34 -7.29 -2.01
C VAL A 353 -19.64 -5.96 -2.23
N LEU A 354 -18.31 -5.96 -2.13
CA LEU A 354 -17.48 -4.80 -2.39
C LEU A 354 -16.61 -5.06 -3.63
N PRO A 355 -16.36 -4.05 -4.48
CA PRO A 355 -15.49 -4.19 -5.64
C PRO A 355 -14.05 -4.60 -5.29
N LYS A 356 -13.56 -4.21 -4.11
CA LYS A 356 -12.21 -4.49 -3.60
C LYS A 356 -12.28 -4.98 -2.14
N GLY A 357 -11.15 -5.44 -1.62
CA GLY A 357 -10.98 -5.85 -0.22
C GLY A 357 -10.02 -4.95 0.57
N GLN A 358 -9.80 -3.72 0.08
CA GLN A 358 -8.81 -2.81 0.65
C GLN A 358 -9.20 -2.41 2.08
N PHE A 359 -8.19 -2.17 2.92
CA PHE A 359 -8.37 -1.85 4.34
C PHE A 359 -7.64 -0.54 4.65
N SER A 360 -8.39 0.50 5.01
CA SER A 360 -7.88 1.80 5.42
C SER A 360 -8.12 2.01 6.91
N GLU A 361 -7.05 2.17 7.68
CA GLU A 361 -7.11 2.40 9.13
C GLU A 361 -6.84 3.87 9.45
N VAL A 362 -7.76 4.50 10.17
CA VAL A 362 -7.71 5.92 10.51
C VAL A 362 -8.10 6.16 11.97
N ALA A 363 -7.67 7.29 12.51
CA ALA A 363 -8.04 7.77 13.83
C ALA A 363 -8.59 9.20 13.79
N ARG A 364 -9.01 9.75 14.93
CA ARG A 364 -9.53 11.14 15.04
C ARG A 364 -8.65 12.17 14.32
N ARG A 365 -7.33 12.07 14.46
CA ARG A 365 -6.38 13.03 13.87
C ARG A 365 -6.43 13.05 12.34
N ASP A 366 -6.83 11.95 11.73
CA ASP A 366 -6.87 11.78 10.27
C ASP A 366 -8.18 12.34 9.70
N LEU A 367 -9.26 12.33 10.49
CA LEU A 367 -10.58 12.83 10.09
C LEU A 367 -10.78 14.31 10.43
N VAL A 368 -10.26 14.78 11.57
CA VAL A 368 -10.52 16.14 12.08
C VAL A 368 -9.48 17.15 11.59
N GLY A 369 -9.95 18.28 11.06
CA GLY A 369 -9.13 19.40 10.60
C GLY A 369 -8.65 20.30 11.73
N GLN A 370 -7.67 21.18 11.43
CA GLN A 370 -7.16 22.18 12.38
C GLN A 370 -7.93 23.51 12.33
N TYR A 371 -8.72 23.73 11.26
CA TYR A 371 -9.45 24.96 10.98
C TYR A 371 -10.92 24.64 10.68
N GLN A 372 -11.81 25.58 10.98
CA GLN A 372 -13.25 25.45 10.74
C GLN A 372 -13.54 25.24 9.25
N GLY A 373 -14.39 24.25 8.91
CA GLY A 373 -14.76 23.92 7.54
C GLY A 373 -13.78 22.99 6.80
N HIS A 374 -12.62 22.67 7.37
CA HIS A 374 -11.69 21.70 6.79
C HIS A 374 -12.01 20.24 7.18
N THR A 375 -12.81 20.02 8.22
CA THR A 375 -13.04 18.68 8.76
C THR A 375 -13.93 17.83 7.86
N ALA A 376 -15.01 18.41 7.32
CA ALA A 376 -15.86 17.70 6.37
C ALA A 376 -15.10 17.28 5.09
N GLU A 377 -14.26 18.17 4.55
CA GLU A 377 -13.41 17.88 3.38
C GLU A 377 -12.41 16.77 3.68
N LYS A 378 -11.69 16.87 4.80
CA LYS A 378 -10.70 15.87 5.21
C LYS A 378 -11.33 14.49 5.42
N THR A 379 -12.48 14.44 6.09
CA THR A 379 -13.27 13.20 6.28
C THR A 379 -13.69 12.62 4.93
N SER A 380 -14.10 13.47 3.99
CA SER A 380 -14.51 13.04 2.64
C SER A 380 -13.36 12.43 1.85
N VAL A 381 -12.17 13.05 1.88
CA VAL A 381 -10.97 12.52 1.22
C VAL A 381 -10.63 11.13 1.77
N VAL A 382 -10.56 11.00 3.09
CA VAL A 382 -10.26 9.72 3.76
C VAL A 382 -11.30 8.63 3.42
N PHE A 383 -12.58 8.99 3.38
CA PHE A 383 -13.64 8.05 3.00
C PHE A 383 -13.54 7.63 1.54
N GLN A 384 -13.29 8.58 0.64
CA GLN A 384 -13.13 8.32 -0.80
C GLN A 384 -11.95 7.39 -1.08
N ASP A 385 -10.83 7.57 -0.38
CA ASP A 385 -9.68 6.68 -0.48
C ASP A 385 -10.02 5.25 -0.03
N ALA A 386 -11.02 5.08 0.83
CA ALA A 386 -11.51 3.80 1.30
C ALA A 386 -12.62 3.16 0.44
N LEU A 387 -13.14 3.87 -0.58
CA LEU A 387 -14.17 3.34 -1.49
C LEU A 387 -13.75 2.03 -2.15
N GLY A 388 -14.71 1.13 -2.27
CA GLY A 388 -14.52 -0.24 -2.72
C GLY A 388 -14.00 -1.16 -1.62
N GLY A 389 -13.79 -0.71 -0.38
CA GLY A 389 -13.25 -1.55 0.70
C GLY A 389 -13.77 -1.18 2.09
N VAL A 390 -12.93 -1.36 3.11
CA VAL A 390 -13.25 -1.12 4.52
C VAL A 390 -12.52 0.12 5.04
N LEU A 391 -13.30 1.09 5.54
CA LEU A 391 -12.81 2.19 6.37
C LEU A 391 -12.90 1.80 7.85
N PHE A 392 -11.77 1.60 8.50
CA PHE A 392 -11.66 1.26 9.92
C PHE A 392 -11.27 2.49 10.73
N ILE A 393 -12.13 2.91 11.66
CA ILE A 393 -11.92 4.08 12.52
C ILE A 393 -11.60 3.59 13.93
N ASP A 394 -10.33 3.65 14.33
CA ASP A 394 -9.90 3.25 15.67
C ASP A 394 -10.19 4.34 16.71
N GLU A 395 -10.58 3.91 17.90
CA GLU A 395 -11.06 4.75 19.00
C GLU A 395 -12.08 5.80 18.55
N ALA A 396 -13.10 5.39 17.78
CA ALA A 396 -14.07 6.30 17.14
C ALA A 396 -14.79 7.24 18.13
N TYR A 397 -15.02 6.79 19.37
CA TYR A 397 -15.57 7.61 20.46
C TYR A 397 -14.76 8.88 20.73
N ALA A 398 -13.47 8.90 20.35
CA ALA A 398 -12.65 10.09 20.46
C ALA A 398 -13.21 11.27 19.64
N LEU A 399 -14.00 11.02 18.59
CA LEU A 399 -14.67 12.05 17.78
C LEU A 399 -15.70 12.86 18.59
N SER A 400 -16.38 12.23 19.56
CA SER A 400 -17.53 12.80 20.29
C SER A 400 -17.21 13.25 21.73
N ARG A 401 -15.95 13.44 22.10
CA ARG A 401 -15.58 13.78 23.49
C ARG A 401 -16.19 15.11 23.92
N ALA A 402 -17.21 15.07 24.77
CA ALA A 402 -17.86 16.26 25.33
C ALA A 402 -16.94 17.02 26.29
N GLY A 403 -16.77 18.32 26.07
CA GLY A 403 -16.13 19.27 27.00
C GLY A 403 -14.79 19.86 26.53
N ALA A 404 -14.36 19.62 25.29
CA ALA A 404 -13.21 20.34 24.72
C ALA A 404 -13.70 21.59 23.95
N GLU A 405 -12.91 22.66 23.93
CA GLU A 405 -13.20 23.87 23.12
C GLU A 405 -13.33 23.58 21.59
N ASN A 406 -13.00 22.35 21.16
CA ASN A 406 -12.98 21.85 19.78
C ASN A 406 -14.04 20.76 19.48
N ASP A 407 -15.09 20.65 20.29
CA ASP A 407 -16.16 19.64 20.09
C ASP A 407 -16.88 19.79 18.74
N SER A 408 -16.98 21.02 18.23
CA SER A 408 -17.65 21.32 16.96
C SER A 408 -17.00 20.62 15.75
N PHE A 409 -15.68 20.46 15.73
CA PHE A 409 -14.98 19.80 14.62
C PHE A 409 -15.16 18.28 14.65
N GLY A 410 -15.23 17.68 15.84
CA GLY A 410 -15.49 16.25 15.98
C GLY A 410 -16.89 15.89 15.48
N GLN A 411 -17.88 16.71 15.82
CA GLN A 411 -19.24 16.54 15.33
C GLN A 411 -19.34 16.73 13.81
N GLU A 412 -18.63 17.72 13.26
CA GLU A 412 -18.56 17.94 11.80
C GLU A 412 -18.05 16.70 11.05
N ALA A 413 -17.07 15.99 11.61
CA ALA A 413 -16.57 14.72 11.02
C ALA A 413 -17.63 13.62 11.07
N ILE A 414 -18.37 13.51 12.18
CA ILE A 414 -19.45 12.53 12.33
C ILE A 414 -20.56 12.80 11.32
N ASP A 415 -20.99 14.06 11.19
CA ASP A 415 -22.07 14.45 10.28
C ASP A 415 -21.68 14.18 8.82
N ALA A 416 -20.44 14.48 8.44
CA ALA A 416 -19.89 14.16 7.13
C ALA A 416 -19.85 12.64 6.89
N LEU A 417 -19.40 11.85 7.88
CA LEU A 417 -19.34 10.39 7.80
C LEU A 417 -20.74 9.77 7.64
N VAL A 418 -21.72 10.22 8.42
CA VAL A 418 -23.12 9.76 8.35
C VAL A 418 -23.70 9.95 6.95
N LYS A 419 -23.42 11.11 6.33
CA LYS A 419 -23.85 11.41 4.97
C LYS A 419 -23.18 10.48 3.96
N LEU A 420 -21.86 10.32 4.03
CA LEU A 420 -21.09 9.47 3.12
C LEU A 420 -21.48 7.99 3.22
N MET A 421 -21.75 7.50 4.43
CA MET A 421 -22.27 6.14 4.65
C MET A 421 -23.62 5.90 3.99
N GLU A 422 -24.46 6.94 3.86
CA GLU A 422 -25.76 6.85 3.22
C GLU A 422 -25.65 6.94 1.70
N ASP A 423 -24.83 7.87 1.20
CA ASP A 423 -24.58 8.08 -0.23
C ASP A 423 -23.83 6.89 -0.88
N HIS A 424 -22.95 6.20 -0.13
CA HIS A 424 -22.04 5.15 -0.63
C HIS A 424 -22.23 3.79 0.09
N ARG A 425 -23.46 3.49 0.51
CA ARG A 425 -23.84 2.30 1.29
C ARG A 425 -23.38 0.94 0.72
N ASP A 426 -23.33 0.82 -0.59
CA ASP A 426 -23.01 -0.42 -1.31
C ASP A 426 -21.58 -0.38 -1.89
N GLU A 427 -20.85 0.72 -1.66
CA GLU A 427 -19.51 0.95 -2.19
C GLU A 427 -18.43 0.90 -1.09
N ALA A 428 -18.80 1.02 0.19
CA ALA A 428 -17.84 0.92 1.29
C ALA A 428 -18.46 0.31 2.56
N ALA A 429 -17.68 -0.48 3.27
CA ALA A 429 -17.98 -0.88 4.64
C ALA A 429 -17.24 0.04 5.62
N VAL A 430 -17.92 0.47 6.69
CA VAL A 430 -17.33 1.32 7.73
C VAL A 430 -17.33 0.52 9.01
N ILE A 431 -16.19 0.44 9.67
CA ILE A 431 -16.04 -0.25 10.95
C ILE A 431 -15.53 0.76 11.96
N VAL A 432 -16.35 1.06 12.97
CA VAL A 432 -15.93 1.88 14.11
C VAL A 432 -15.49 0.97 15.25
N ALA A 433 -14.31 1.22 15.81
CA ALA A 433 -13.74 0.38 16.85
C ALA A 433 -13.44 1.17 18.13
N GLY A 434 -13.53 0.48 19.27
CA GLY A 434 -13.21 1.08 20.57
C GLY A 434 -13.50 0.16 21.74
N TYR A 435 -13.38 0.71 22.96
CA TYR A 435 -13.79 0.04 24.19
C TYR A 435 -15.31 -0.04 24.28
N SER A 436 -15.86 -1.15 24.80
CA SER A 436 -17.29 -1.43 24.73
C SER A 436 -18.17 -0.36 25.37
N HIS A 437 -17.78 0.16 26.54
CA HIS A 437 -18.57 1.18 27.24
C HIS A 437 -18.53 2.54 26.53
N GLU A 438 -17.35 2.95 26.04
CA GLU A 438 -17.16 4.18 25.28
C GLU A 438 -17.86 4.15 23.93
N MET A 439 -17.87 3.00 23.26
CA MET A 439 -18.61 2.81 22.00
C MET A 439 -20.12 2.90 22.21
N GLN A 440 -20.64 2.35 23.31
CA GLN A 440 -22.06 2.49 23.65
C GLN A 440 -22.43 3.97 23.83
N GLN A 441 -21.64 4.72 24.62
CA GLN A 441 -21.86 6.15 24.82
C GLN A 441 -21.75 6.95 23.52
N PHE A 442 -20.81 6.58 22.65
CA PHE A 442 -20.60 7.22 21.36
C PHE A 442 -21.82 7.07 20.43
N LEU A 443 -22.40 5.87 20.37
CA LEU A 443 -23.59 5.59 19.56
C LEU A 443 -24.84 6.26 20.16
N ASP A 444 -25.01 6.22 21.50
CA ASP A 444 -26.12 6.87 22.19
C ASP A 444 -26.13 8.40 21.97
N ALA A 445 -24.94 9.01 21.90
CA ALA A 445 -24.79 10.44 21.61
C ALA A 445 -25.04 10.81 20.14
N ASN A 446 -24.97 9.85 19.21
CA ASN A 446 -25.05 10.08 17.77
C ASN A 446 -26.10 9.18 17.10
N PRO A 447 -27.41 9.52 17.19
CA PRO A 447 -28.49 8.70 16.65
C PRO A 447 -28.35 8.39 15.14
N GLY A 448 -27.75 9.31 14.38
CA GLY A 448 -27.47 9.09 12.95
C GLY A 448 -26.54 7.90 12.70
N LEU A 449 -25.47 7.77 13.50
CA LEU A 449 -24.57 6.62 13.43
C LEU A 449 -25.26 5.35 13.94
N ALA A 450 -25.96 5.42 15.08
CA ALA A 450 -26.66 4.26 15.65
C ALA A 450 -27.66 3.61 14.68
N SER A 451 -28.32 4.42 13.83
CA SER A 451 -29.23 3.89 12.80
C SER A 451 -28.54 3.19 11.62
N ARG A 452 -27.28 3.52 11.33
CA ARG A 452 -26.51 3.00 10.18
C ARG A 452 -25.65 1.80 10.55
N PHE A 453 -25.18 1.73 11.80
CA PHE A 453 -24.53 0.56 12.36
C PHE A 453 -25.56 -0.46 12.82
N SER A 454 -25.81 -1.47 11.99
CA SER A 454 -26.85 -2.47 12.21
C SER A 454 -26.45 -3.53 13.25
N LYS A 455 -25.13 -3.75 13.45
CA LYS A 455 -24.61 -4.80 14.33
C LYS A 455 -23.36 -4.33 15.09
N THR A 456 -23.29 -4.78 16.34
CA THR A 456 -22.11 -4.64 17.21
C THR A 456 -21.51 -6.02 17.45
N ILE A 457 -20.22 -6.15 17.19
CA ILE A 457 -19.43 -7.36 17.44
C ILE A 457 -18.58 -7.12 18.69
N ASP A 458 -18.85 -7.91 19.72
CA ASP A 458 -18.12 -7.87 20.98
C ASP A 458 -16.86 -8.76 20.93
N PHE A 459 -15.71 -8.13 21.11
CA PHE A 459 -14.40 -8.75 21.20
C PHE A 459 -14.04 -8.97 22.67
N GLU A 460 -14.34 -10.15 23.16
CA GLU A 460 -14.03 -10.58 24.51
C GLU A 460 -12.52 -10.63 24.78
N ASN A 461 -12.17 -10.53 26.05
CA ASN A 461 -10.80 -10.72 26.51
C ASN A 461 -10.40 -12.19 26.38
N TYR A 462 -9.16 -12.44 25.96
CA TYR A 462 -8.63 -13.79 25.91
C TYR A 462 -8.48 -14.37 27.33
N SER A 463 -8.82 -15.65 27.45
CA SER A 463 -8.52 -16.46 28.63
C SER A 463 -7.01 -16.66 28.81
N PRO A 464 -6.53 -16.99 30.01
CA PRO A 464 -5.13 -17.32 30.26
C PRO A 464 -4.58 -18.43 29.36
N ASP A 465 -5.42 -19.40 29.01
CA ASP A 465 -5.06 -20.50 28.11
C ASP A 465 -4.88 -20.02 26.67
N GLU A 466 -5.79 -19.18 26.18
CA GLU A 466 -5.68 -18.56 24.86
C GLU A 466 -4.47 -17.64 24.75
N LEU A 467 -4.16 -16.84 25.78
CA LEU A 467 -2.95 -16.01 25.80
C LEU A 467 -1.68 -16.86 25.78
N THR A 468 -1.67 -17.99 26.48
CA THR A 468 -0.57 -18.95 26.45
C THR A 468 -0.38 -19.51 25.04
N LEU A 469 -1.48 -19.88 24.37
CA LEU A 469 -1.45 -20.34 22.98
C LEU A 469 -0.97 -19.25 22.02
N ILE A 470 -1.36 -17.99 22.23
CA ILE A 470 -0.88 -16.84 21.45
C ILE A 470 0.64 -16.70 21.60
N VAL A 471 1.19 -16.80 22.82
CA VAL A 471 2.64 -16.78 23.05
C VAL A 471 3.32 -17.93 22.32
N GLN A 472 2.80 -19.16 22.43
CA GLN A 472 3.36 -20.33 21.75
C GLN A 472 3.41 -20.15 20.23
N ARG A 473 2.36 -19.57 19.63
CA ARG A 473 2.33 -19.26 18.20
C ARG A 473 3.30 -18.16 17.81
N MET A 474 3.46 -17.12 18.62
CA MET A 474 4.47 -16.08 18.39
C MET A 474 5.88 -16.66 18.45
N VAL A 475 6.15 -17.55 19.40
CA VAL A 475 7.42 -18.28 19.54
C VAL A 475 7.71 -19.10 18.27
N ALA A 476 6.76 -19.94 17.85
CA ALA A 476 6.91 -20.78 16.66
C ALA A 476 7.08 -19.95 15.37
N ALA A 477 6.31 -18.88 15.21
CA ALA A 477 6.37 -18.00 14.04
C ALA A 477 7.71 -17.24 13.91
N ASN A 478 8.47 -17.11 15.01
CA ASN A 478 9.80 -16.49 15.03
C ASN A 478 10.93 -17.55 15.07
N GLU A 479 10.63 -18.81 14.74
CA GLU A 479 11.56 -19.94 14.74
C GLU A 479 12.22 -20.26 16.09
N TYR A 480 11.57 -19.87 17.19
CA TYR A 480 11.96 -20.26 18.54
C TYR A 480 11.22 -21.52 18.99
N ASP A 481 11.84 -22.27 19.88
CA ASP A 481 11.28 -23.44 20.55
C ASP A 481 11.05 -23.10 22.03
N LEU A 482 9.80 -23.23 22.50
CA LEU A 482 9.44 -23.00 23.90
C LEU A 482 9.63 -24.27 24.72
N ASP A 483 10.32 -24.18 25.86
CA ASP A 483 10.34 -25.28 26.83
C ASP A 483 8.90 -25.66 27.24
N ALA A 484 8.53 -26.94 27.08
CA ALA A 484 7.17 -27.41 27.37
C ALA A 484 6.71 -27.13 28.81
N ARG A 485 7.65 -26.96 29.75
CA ARG A 485 7.36 -26.63 31.16
C ARG A 485 7.00 -25.15 31.37
N ALA A 486 7.12 -24.31 30.35
CA ALA A 486 6.78 -22.89 30.43
C ALA A 486 5.26 -22.65 30.47
N ALA A 487 4.45 -23.54 29.87
CA ALA A 487 3.02 -23.31 29.71
C ALA A 487 2.27 -23.05 31.05
N PRO A 488 2.49 -23.84 32.14
CA PRO A 488 1.86 -23.55 33.43
C PRO A 488 2.28 -22.19 34.03
N ILE A 489 3.53 -21.77 33.82
CA ILE A 489 4.02 -20.47 34.31
C ILE A 489 3.34 -19.33 33.55
N LEU A 490 3.20 -19.47 32.24
CA LEU A 490 2.49 -18.50 31.38
C LEU A 490 1.02 -18.39 31.79
N GLN A 491 0.33 -19.53 31.99
CA GLN A 491 -1.06 -19.56 32.45
C GLN A 491 -1.23 -18.85 33.79
N GLN A 492 -0.38 -19.14 34.78
CA GLN A 492 -0.43 -18.49 36.09
C GLN A 492 -0.17 -16.98 35.98
N HIS A 493 0.80 -16.56 35.16
CA HIS A 493 1.08 -15.16 34.93
C HIS A 493 -0.13 -14.44 34.31
N PHE A 494 -0.70 -14.99 33.24
CA PHE A 494 -1.85 -14.39 32.57
C PHE A 494 -3.12 -14.37 33.44
N ALA A 495 -3.33 -15.37 34.30
CA ALA A 495 -4.42 -15.35 35.28
C ALA A 495 -4.30 -14.19 36.29
N ALA A 496 -3.08 -13.77 36.62
CA ALA A 496 -2.84 -12.61 37.47
C ALA A 496 -2.98 -11.29 36.68
N VAL A 497 -2.40 -11.23 35.47
CA VAL A 497 -2.40 -10.03 34.63
C VAL A 497 -3.79 -9.68 34.09
N SER A 498 -4.65 -10.67 33.82
CA SER A 498 -6.01 -10.44 33.34
C SER A 498 -6.92 -9.71 34.34
N GLN A 499 -6.51 -9.63 35.62
CA GLN A 499 -7.22 -8.88 36.67
C GLN A 499 -6.74 -7.42 36.78
N ALA A 500 -5.69 -7.03 36.06
CA ALA A 500 -5.16 -5.68 36.10
C ALA A 500 -6.02 -4.72 35.28
N ALA A 501 -6.15 -3.47 35.74
CA ALA A 501 -6.95 -2.45 35.08
C ALA A 501 -6.49 -2.11 33.63
N ASN A 502 -5.21 -2.33 33.31
CA ASN A 502 -4.61 -2.01 32.01
C ASN A 502 -4.32 -3.26 31.18
N PHE A 503 -5.14 -4.30 31.32
CA PHE A 503 -4.95 -5.56 30.60
C PHE A 503 -5.03 -5.38 29.07
N GLY A 504 -3.96 -5.78 28.38
CA GLY A 504 -3.71 -5.53 26.96
C GLY A 504 -3.88 -6.74 26.03
N ASN A 505 -4.41 -7.87 26.52
CA ASN A 505 -4.61 -9.10 25.74
C ASN A 505 -3.34 -9.53 24.96
N ALA A 506 -3.44 -9.74 23.64
CA ALA A 506 -2.32 -10.15 22.81
C ALA A 506 -1.15 -9.12 22.81
N ARG A 507 -1.39 -7.85 23.16
CA ARG A 507 -0.30 -6.88 23.35
C ARG A 507 0.56 -7.24 24.56
N ASP A 508 -0.03 -7.74 25.64
CA ASP A 508 0.74 -8.23 26.80
C ASP A 508 1.43 -9.56 26.52
N ALA A 509 0.79 -10.46 25.76
CA ALA A 509 1.42 -11.68 25.27
C ALA A 509 2.68 -11.37 24.44
N ARG A 510 2.60 -10.39 23.53
CA ARG A 510 3.75 -9.93 22.73
C ARG A 510 4.85 -9.32 23.61
N ARG A 511 4.49 -8.46 24.57
CA ARG A 511 5.45 -7.88 25.52
C ARG A 511 6.17 -8.96 26.33
N LEU A 512 5.45 -9.98 26.77
CA LEU A 512 6.02 -11.11 27.50
C LEU A 512 7.02 -11.89 26.63
N PHE A 513 6.66 -12.19 25.38
CA PHE A 513 7.57 -12.83 24.42
C PHE A 513 8.84 -12.01 24.19
N ASP A 514 8.71 -10.69 23.99
CA ASP A 514 9.85 -9.80 23.84
C ASP A 514 10.77 -9.79 25.08
N ARG A 515 10.18 -9.83 26.30
CA ARG A 515 10.95 -9.96 27.55
C ARG A 515 11.67 -11.31 27.63
N ALA A 516 11.01 -12.41 27.26
CA ALA A 516 11.63 -13.74 27.25
C ALA A 516 12.81 -13.81 26.27
N ARG A 517 12.65 -13.26 25.06
CA ARG A 517 13.73 -13.15 24.06
C ARG A 517 14.90 -12.30 24.56
N LYS A 518 14.61 -11.21 25.28
CA LYS A 518 15.65 -10.38 25.92
C LYS A 518 16.40 -11.15 27.00
N ALA A 519 15.70 -11.91 27.84
CA ALA A 519 16.33 -12.75 28.87
C ALA A 519 17.21 -13.85 28.24
N GLN A 520 16.74 -14.48 27.16
CA GLN A 520 17.52 -15.46 26.39
C GLN A 520 18.79 -14.81 25.81
N SER A 521 18.70 -13.65 25.18
CA SER A 521 19.87 -12.90 24.68
C SER A 521 20.91 -12.64 25.78
N GLN A 522 20.45 -12.26 26.98
CA GLN A 522 21.33 -12.03 28.13
C GLN A 522 21.99 -13.31 28.63
N ARG A 523 21.27 -14.44 28.64
CA ARG A 523 21.82 -15.76 28.97
C ARG A 523 22.87 -16.18 27.94
N LEU A 524 22.55 -16.11 26.66
CA LEU A 524 23.43 -16.53 25.57
C LEU A 524 24.74 -15.74 25.54
N ARG A 525 24.68 -14.44 25.86
CA ARG A 525 25.88 -13.60 25.94
C ARG A 525 26.84 -13.97 27.07
N ARG A 526 26.38 -14.72 28.07
CA ARG A 526 27.20 -15.22 29.19
C ARG A 526 27.85 -16.57 28.91
N LEU A 527 27.56 -17.20 27.77
CA LEU A 527 28.22 -18.44 27.38
C LEU A 527 29.64 -18.15 26.88
N ASP A 528 30.59 -19.01 27.26
CA ASP A 528 31.96 -18.95 26.77
C ASP A 528 32.01 -19.51 25.33
N GLY A 529 31.88 -18.63 24.34
CA GLY A 529 31.94 -18.97 22.92
C GLY A 529 30.66 -18.64 22.14
N MET A 530 30.66 -18.92 20.84
CA MET A 530 29.51 -18.69 19.97
C MET A 530 28.42 -19.75 20.23
N PRO A 531 27.17 -19.37 20.58
CA PRO A 531 26.11 -20.34 20.82
C PRO A 531 25.76 -21.15 19.57
N GLY A 532 25.36 -22.42 19.76
CA GLY A 532 24.89 -23.27 18.68
C GLY A 532 23.49 -22.91 18.21
N LEU A 533 23.06 -23.44 17.06
CA LEU A 533 21.72 -23.19 16.50
C LEU A 533 20.60 -23.57 17.47
N SER A 534 20.75 -24.68 18.22
CA SER A 534 19.79 -25.11 19.23
C SER A 534 19.65 -24.08 20.36
N ASP A 535 20.75 -23.46 20.79
CA ASP A 535 20.75 -22.47 21.87
C ASP A 535 20.08 -21.16 21.43
N LEU A 536 20.31 -20.78 20.17
CA LEU A 536 19.69 -19.61 19.54
C LEU A 536 18.18 -19.76 19.38
N ARG A 537 17.69 -20.98 19.13
CA ARG A 537 16.25 -21.27 18.97
C ARG A 537 15.53 -21.52 20.29
N THR A 538 16.19 -22.05 21.31
CA THR A 538 15.49 -22.49 22.54
C THR A 538 15.29 -21.35 23.55
N LEU A 539 14.03 -21.07 23.86
CA LEU A 539 13.61 -20.30 25.04
C LEU A 539 13.47 -21.26 26.23
N GLN A 540 14.41 -21.19 27.16
CA GLN A 540 14.43 -22.06 28.33
C GLN A 540 13.48 -21.55 29.40
N LEU A 541 13.09 -22.44 30.32
CA LEU A 541 12.24 -22.12 31.45
C LEU A 541 12.74 -20.91 32.27
N ALA A 542 14.06 -20.76 32.42
CA ALA A 542 14.67 -19.65 33.15
C ALA A 542 14.42 -18.28 32.48
N ASP A 543 14.37 -18.23 31.14
CA ASP A 543 14.09 -16.98 30.42
C ASP A 543 12.64 -16.55 30.61
N VAL A 544 11.73 -17.54 30.58
CA VAL A 544 10.30 -17.32 30.79
C VAL A 544 10.05 -16.87 32.24
N ALA A 545 10.68 -17.54 33.21
CA ALA A 545 10.60 -17.15 34.62
C ALA A 545 11.09 -15.71 34.84
N ALA A 546 12.20 -15.33 34.21
CA ALA A 546 12.72 -13.97 34.26
C ALA A 546 11.80 -12.94 33.56
N ALA A 547 11.01 -13.36 32.57
CA ALA A 547 10.10 -12.49 31.84
C ALA A 547 8.74 -12.26 32.55
N VAL A 548 8.32 -13.19 33.40
CA VAL A 548 7.10 -13.06 34.22
C VAL A 548 7.36 -12.42 35.59
N SER A 549 8.62 -12.34 36.00
CA SER A 549 9.10 -11.60 37.18
C SER A 549 9.09 -10.11 36.93
#